data_AF-A0A952WL77-F1
#
_entry.id   AF-A0A952WL77-F1
#
_cell.length_a   1.000
_cell.length_b   1.000
_cell.length_c   1.000
_cell.angle_alpha   90.00
_cell.angle_beta   90.00
_cell.angle_gamma   90.00
#
_symmetry.space_group_name_H-M   'P 1'
#
loop_
_entity.id
_entity.type
_entity.pdbx_description
1 polymer ?
#
loop_
_entity_poly.entity_id
_entity_poly.type
_entity_poly.pdbx_seq_one_letter_code
_entity_poly.pdbx_strand_id
1 'polypeptide(L)'
;MSYDADKTAEILDELKTALRKDDLTEAMQILRFADGSGAIRRGSGMLPALQKQIGEKQAQRLIYAFATDPCPYCKGGREKCDDCGGKGFYSGTKVCQPCAGLGLKRCPFCNGTAFAGYDFVPRGLRQIVLLVRTDFAAQQLRTLANPEAATSERPSLLARRILAIDRCRGIFANAVEQARIIESRAANERIAFASTDRTRIDREARQQNRIAEKAIRHLLQLLGERSAKKAQASQKERTRELFAHRAKIFARLSTGEGFDSSALETPAALRS
;
A
#
# COMPACT_ATOMS: atom_id res chain seq x y z
N MET A 1 -26.46 27.92 7.48
CA MET A 1 -25.49 28.70 6.68
C MET A 1 -25.69 28.32 5.22
N SER A 2 -26.38 29.17 4.46
CA SER A 2 -26.48 29.04 3.00
C SER A 2 -25.10 29.37 2.44
N TYR A 3 -24.32 28.37 2.06
CA TYR A 3 -23.11 28.61 1.28
C TYR A 3 -23.54 29.20 -0.06
N ASP A 4 -22.82 30.22 -0.50
CA ASP A 4 -23.11 30.99 -1.69
C ASP A 4 -23.13 30.05 -2.92
N ALA A 5 -24.28 29.95 -3.59
CA ALA A 5 -24.45 29.07 -4.74
C ALA A 5 -23.43 29.40 -5.85
N ASP A 6 -23.06 30.68 -5.92
CA ASP A 6 -22.10 31.23 -6.88
C ASP A 6 -20.69 30.65 -6.65
N LYS A 7 -20.24 30.55 -5.39
CA LYS A 7 -18.94 29.94 -5.06
C LYS A 7 -18.88 28.45 -5.38
N THR A 8 -20.01 27.75 -5.23
CA THR A 8 -20.08 26.33 -5.58
C THR A 8 -19.97 26.15 -7.09
N ALA A 9 -20.63 27.02 -7.87
CA ALA A 9 -20.55 27.00 -9.33
C ALA A 9 -19.13 27.32 -9.83
N GLU A 10 -18.46 28.31 -9.24
CA GLU A 10 -17.08 28.69 -9.55
C GLU A 10 -16.10 27.52 -9.35
N ILE A 11 -16.11 26.91 -8.16
CA ILE A 11 -15.27 25.73 -7.83
C ILE A 11 -15.52 24.57 -8.81
N LEU A 12 -16.78 24.35 -9.22
CA LEU A 12 -17.10 23.30 -10.17
C LEU A 12 -16.62 23.61 -11.59
N ASP A 13 -16.61 24.88 -12.00
CA ASP A 13 -16.05 25.27 -13.29
C ASP A 13 -14.53 25.16 -13.31
N GLU A 14 -13.86 25.55 -12.22
CA GLU A 14 -12.42 25.33 -12.03
C GLU A 14 -12.07 23.84 -12.10
N LEU A 15 -12.82 22.99 -11.37
CA LEU A 15 -12.63 21.55 -11.39
C LEU A 15 -12.81 20.97 -12.80
N LYS A 16 -13.85 21.38 -13.52
CA LYS A 16 -14.08 20.97 -14.92
C LYS A 16 -12.94 21.43 -15.83
N THR A 17 -12.43 22.63 -15.62
CA THR A 17 -11.34 23.19 -16.40
C THR A 17 -10.05 22.42 -16.17
N ALA A 18 -9.70 22.09 -14.93
CA ALA A 18 -8.56 21.24 -14.61
C ALA A 18 -8.69 19.85 -15.25
N LEU A 19 -9.87 19.21 -15.13
CA LEU A 19 -10.13 17.88 -15.72
C LEU A 19 -10.08 17.88 -17.26
N ARG A 20 -10.52 18.96 -17.91
CA ARG A 20 -10.41 19.14 -19.37
C ARG A 20 -8.95 19.31 -19.82
N LYS A 21 -8.13 19.97 -19.02
CA LYS A 21 -6.68 20.15 -19.26
C LYS A 21 -5.83 18.93 -18.89
N ASP A 22 -6.46 17.86 -18.40
CA ASP A 22 -5.79 16.68 -17.85
C ASP A 22 -4.89 16.97 -16.63
N ASP A 23 -5.16 18.06 -15.91
CA ASP A 23 -4.45 18.41 -14.68
C ASP A 23 -5.14 17.76 -13.47
N LEU A 24 -4.86 16.47 -13.27
CA LEU A 24 -5.43 15.70 -12.16
C LEU A 24 -4.93 16.18 -10.79
N THR A 25 -3.72 16.74 -10.72
CA THR A 25 -3.18 17.28 -9.46
C THR A 25 -3.98 18.49 -9.03
N GLU A 26 -4.21 19.44 -9.94
CA GLU A 26 -5.03 20.62 -9.68
C GLU A 26 -6.48 20.23 -9.35
N ALA A 27 -7.07 19.31 -10.11
CA ALA A 27 -8.43 18.81 -9.86
C ALA A 27 -8.59 18.20 -8.46
N MET A 28 -7.58 17.45 -7.97
CA MET A 28 -7.59 16.92 -6.61
C MET A 28 -7.48 18.03 -5.56
N GLN A 29 -6.66 19.06 -5.79
CA GLN A 29 -6.50 20.19 -4.87
C GLN A 29 -7.79 21.00 -4.75
N ILE A 30 -8.42 21.34 -5.87
CA ILE A 30 -9.72 22.02 -5.92
C ILE A 30 -10.76 21.21 -5.14
N LEU A 31 -10.85 19.90 -5.37
CA LEU A 31 -11.83 19.06 -4.66
C LEU A 31 -11.56 18.97 -3.15
N ARG A 32 -10.30 18.87 -2.73
CA ARG A 32 -9.91 18.89 -1.30
C ARG A 32 -10.32 20.20 -0.64
N PHE A 33 -10.03 21.32 -1.30
CA PHE A 33 -10.42 22.64 -0.83
C PHE A 33 -11.94 22.75 -0.67
N ALA A 34 -12.70 22.28 -1.67
CA ALA A 34 -14.15 22.29 -1.67
C ALA A 34 -14.80 21.42 -0.57
N ASP A 35 -14.22 20.25 -0.27
CA ASP A 35 -14.68 19.40 0.86
C ASP A 35 -14.39 20.07 2.21
N GLY A 36 -13.22 20.69 2.35
CA GLY A 36 -12.79 21.43 3.53
C GLY A 36 -13.68 22.63 3.82
N SER A 37 -13.95 23.46 2.80
CA SER A 37 -14.83 24.63 2.90
C SER A 37 -16.30 24.23 3.06
N GLY A 38 -16.70 23.03 2.63
CA GLY A 38 -18.10 22.62 2.61
C GLY A 38 -18.90 23.17 1.43
N ALA A 39 -18.21 23.67 0.40
CA ALA A 39 -18.83 24.09 -0.85
C ALA A 39 -19.45 22.91 -1.62
N ILE A 40 -18.97 21.69 -1.40
CA ILE A 40 -19.53 20.47 -2.00
C ILE A 40 -20.24 19.62 -0.95
N ARG A 41 -21.30 18.92 -1.38
CA ARG A 41 -22.09 18.02 -0.54
C ARG A 41 -21.21 16.96 0.11
N ARG A 42 -21.27 16.87 1.44
CA ARG A 42 -20.53 15.91 2.26
C ARG A 42 -21.19 14.53 2.29
N GLY A 43 -20.41 13.49 2.57
CA GLY A 43 -20.88 12.13 2.80
C GLY A 43 -21.26 11.36 1.54
N SER A 44 -22.20 10.41 1.67
CA SER A 44 -22.57 9.45 0.63
C SER A 44 -23.13 10.06 -0.66
N GLY A 45 -23.58 11.33 -0.61
CA GLY A 45 -24.09 12.04 -1.78
C GLY A 45 -23.02 12.66 -2.69
N MET A 46 -21.74 12.64 -2.30
CA MET A 46 -20.67 13.31 -3.05
C MET A 46 -20.43 12.67 -4.42
N LEU A 47 -20.27 11.34 -4.49
CA LEU A 47 -19.98 10.66 -5.75
C LEU A 47 -21.12 10.81 -6.78
N PRO A 48 -22.41 10.56 -6.45
CA PRO A 48 -23.50 10.80 -7.39
C PRO A 48 -23.58 12.26 -7.86
N ALA A 49 -23.28 13.22 -6.97
CA ALA A 49 -23.26 14.64 -7.33
C ALA A 49 -22.13 14.95 -8.32
N LEU A 50 -20.92 14.44 -8.08
CA LEU A 50 -19.81 14.57 -9.01
C LEU A 50 -20.13 13.92 -10.36
N GLN A 51 -20.64 12.69 -10.36
CA GLN A 51 -21.03 11.99 -11.61
C GLN A 51 -22.05 12.80 -12.41
N LYS A 52 -23.02 13.44 -11.74
CA LYS A 52 -24.00 14.32 -12.40
C LYS A 52 -23.36 15.60 -12.96
N GLN A 53 -22.38 16.18 -12.27
CA GLN A 53 -21.82 17.49 -12.61
C GLN A 53 -20.67 17.44 -13.62
N ILE A 54 -19.78 16.45 -13.50
CA ILE A 54 -18.57 16.31 -14.32
C ILE A 54 -18.59 15.07 -15.22
N GLY A 55 -19.61 14.23 -15.10
CA GLY A 55 -19.75 12.97 -15.83
C GLY A 55 -19.04 11.80 -15.13
N GLU A 56 -19.57 10.60 -15.35
CA GLU A 56 -19.08 9.37 -14.73
C GLU A 56 -17.59 9.09 -15.03
N LYS A 57 -17.19 9.24 -16.30
CA LYS A 57 -15.81 9.02 -16.73
C LYS A 57 -14.82 9.92 -15.97
N GLN A 58 -15.15 11.21 -15.80
CA GLN A 58 -14.26 12.15 -15.12
C GLN A 58 -14.25 11.90 -13.61
N ALA A 59 -15.41 11.58 -13.01
CA ALA A 59 -15.48 11.17 -11.62
C ALA A 59 -14.62 9.92 -11.34
N GLN A 60 -14.68 8.91 -12.22
CA GLN A 60 -13.85 7.70 -12.11
C GLN A 60 -12.35 8.03 -12.18
N ARG A 61 -11.93 8.92 -13.10
CA ARG A 61 -10.53 9.36 -13.21
C ARG A 61 -10.06 10.07 -11.94
N LEU A 62 -10.91 10.92 -11.37
CA LEU A 62 -10.61 11.62 -10.12
C LEU A 62 -10.49 10.66 -8.94
N ILE A 63 -11.40 9.68 -8.82
CA ILE A 63 -11.31 8.61 -7.82
C ILE A 63 -9.99 7.84 -7.96
N TYR A 64 -9.62 7.49 -9.19
CA TYR A 64 -8.36 6.79 -9.46
C TYR A 64 -7.14 7.64 -9.09
N ALA A 65 -7.18 8.95 -9.36
CA ALA A 65 -6.15 9.89 -8.94
C ALA A 65 -5.98 9.90 -7.41
N PHE A 66 -7.07 10.00 -6.65
CA PHE A 66 -7.01 9.90 -5.18
C PHE A 66 -6.53 8.53 -4.68
N ALA A 67 -6.93 7.45 -5.36
CA ALA A 67 -6.52 6.10 -5.02
C ALA A 67 -5.02 5.86 -5.24
N THR A 68 -4.41 6.56 -6.19
CA THR A 68 -3.01 6.40 -6.58
C THR A 68 -2.10 7.57 -6.19
N ASP A 69 -2.64 8.59 -5.53
CA ASP A 69 -1.89 9.75 -5.05
C ASP A 69 -0.69 9.29 -4.19
N PRO A 70 0.56 9.58 -4.60
CA PRO A 70 1.73 9.03 -3.95
C PRO A 70 1.90 9.56 -2.52
N CYS A 71 2.48 8.75 -1.65
CA CYS A 71 2.89 9.21 -0.33
C CYS A 71 3.88 10.39 -0.46
N PRO A 72 3.62 11.55 0.17
CA PRO A 72 4.43 12.74 0.00
C PRO A 72 5.87 12.59 0.54
N TYR A 73 6.11 11.62 1.43
CA TYR A 73 7.41 11.41 2.07
C TYR A 73 8.30 10.41 1.32
N CYS A 74 7.76 9.22 0.97
CA CYS A 74 8.59 8.14 0.45
C CYS A 74 8.37 7.83 -1.04
N LYS A 75 7.24 8.25 -1.64
CA LYS A 75 6.83 7.99 -3.03
C LYS A 75 6.80 6.51 -3.48
N GLY A 76 7.19 5.56 -2.63
CA GLY A 76 7.34 4.14 -2.96
C GLY A 76 7.04 3.17 -1.80
N GLY A 77 6.50 3.67 -0.68
CA GLY A 77 6.11 2.87 0.48
C GLY A 77 7.27 2.42 1.36
N ARG A 78 8.52 2.69 0.98
CA ARG A 78 9.71 2.21 1.66
C ARG A 78 10.71 3.32 1.88
N GLU A 79 11.50 3.16 2.92
CA GLU A 79 12.66 4.00 3.22
C GLU A 79 13.85 3.11 3.55
N LYS A 80 15.06 3.69 3.53
CA LYS A 80 16.26 2.97 3.94
C LYS A 80 16.10 2.52 5.39
N CYS A 81 16.54 1.30 5.69
CA CYS A 81 16.59 0.83 7.06
C CYS A 81 17.71 1.58 7.79
N ASP A 82 17.34 2.34 8.81
CA ASP A 82 18.25 3.18 9.59
C ASP A 82 19.32 2.34 10.30
N ASP A 83 18.92 1.18 10.85
CA ASP A 83 19.82 0.28 11.60
C ASP A 83 21.03 -0.18 10.77
N CYS A 84 20.84 -0.37 9.46
CA CYS A 84 21.89 -0.84 8.55
C CYS A 84 22.30 0.18 7.48
N GLY A 85 21.80 1.42 7.57
CA GLY A 85 22.00 2.45 6.55
C GLY A 85 21.60 2.01 5.13
N GLY A 86 20.61 1.12 5.01
CA GLY A 86 20.15 0.58 3.73
C GLY A 86 20.94 -0.61 3.16
N LYS A 87 21.97 -1.11 3.85
CA LYS A 87 22.85 -2.18 3.33
C LYS A 87 22.24 -3.57 3.43
N GLY A 88 21.32 -3.79 4.38
CA GLY A 88 20.79 -5.11 4.74
C GLY A 88 21.70 -5.91 5.68
N PHE A 89 22.83 -5.36 6.10
CA PHE A 89 23.77 -5.98 7.04
C PHE A 89 24.51 -4.91 7.84
N TYR A 90 24.94 -5.26 9.05
CA TYR A 90 25.73 -4.39 9.93
C TYR A 90 27.21 -4.39 9.53
N SER A 91 28.04 -3.57 10.18
CA SER A 91 29.51 -3.64 10.04
C SER A 91 30.00 -5.08 10.30
N GLY A 92 30.41 -5.77 9.23
CA GLY A 92 30.78 -7.18 9.26
C GLY A 92 29.93 -8.04 8.32
N THR A 93 29.56 -9.24 8.77
CA THR A 93 28.83 -10.28 8.01
C THR A 93 27.44 -10.60 8.60
N LYS A 94 27.03 -9.87 9.66
CA LYS A 94 25.73 -10.05 10.33
C LYS A 94 24.60 -9.36 9.57
N VAL A 95 23.59 -10.13 9.20
CA VAL A 95 22.38 -9.64 8.51
C VAL A 95 21.50 -8.80 9.45
N CYS A 96 21.01 -7.68 8.94
CA CYS A 96 20.11 -6.78 9.65
C CYS A 96 18.75 -7.44 9.87
N GLN A 97 18.41 -7.73 11.14
CA GLN A 97 17.12 -8.34 11.51
C GLN A 97 15.93 -7.40 11.25
N PRO A 98 15.98 -6.11 11.65
CA PRO A 98 14.86 -5.19 11.41
C PRO A 98 14.37 -5.16 9.96
N CYS A 99 15.26 -5.14 8.97
CA CYS A 99 14.87 -5.17 7.56
C CYS A 99 14.92 -6.56 6.91
N ALA A 100 15.09 -7.63 7.70
CA ALA A 100 15.27 -9.00 7.19
C ALA A 100 16.36 -9.12 6.10
N GLY A 101 17.41 -8.29 6.15
CA GLY A 101 18.46 -8.25 5.13
C GLY A 101 18.09 -7.64 3.77
N LEU A 102 16.92 -7.01 3.65
CA LEU A 102 16.45 -6.36 2.42
C LEU A 102 16.96 -4.91 2.27
N GLY A 103 17.44 -4.30 3.35
CA GLY A 103 17.93 -2.93 3.39
C GLY A 103 16.84 -1.85 3.41
N LEU A 104 15.56 -2.23 3.35
CA LEU A 104 14.44 -1.30 3.35
C LEU A 104 13.44 -1.64 4.47
N LYS A 105 12.84 -0.61 5.06
CA LYS A 105 11.72 -0.71 6.01
C LYS A 105 10.46 -0.06 5.44
N ARG A 106 9.30 -0.34 6.02
CA ARG A 106 8.04 0.35 5.67
C ARG A 106 8.18 1.82 6.04
N CYS A 107 7.74 2.71 5.15
CA CYS A 107 7.63 4.13 5.51
C CYS A 107 6.58 4.28 6.62
N PRO A 108 6.89 4.94 7.75
CA PRO A 108 5.98 5.07 8.88
C PRO A 108 4.77 5.94 8.54
N PHE A 109 4.92 6.91 7.63
CA PHE A 109 3.83 7.81 7.25
C PHE A 109 2.69 7.12 6.50
N CYS A 110 3.03 6.30 5.48
CA CYS A 110 2.03 5.58 4.69
C CYS A 110 1.88 4.11 5.10
N ASN A 111 2.55 3.70 6.18
CA ASN A 111 2.64 2.32 6.66
C ASN A 111 2.91 1.29 5.55
N GLY A 112 3.82 1.61 4.62
CA GLY A 112 4.17 0.69 3.54
C GLY A 112 3.28 0.71 2.29
N THR A 113 2.16 1.45 2.27
CA THR A 113 1.18 1.42 1.15
C THR A 113 1.67 2.12 -0.12
N ALA A 114 2.63 3.04 0.02
CA ALA A 114 3.10 3.98 -1.02
C ALA A 114 2.10 5.07 -1.43
N PHE A 115 0.91 5.12 -0.82
CA PHE A 115 -0.11 6.11 -1.13
C PHE A 115 -0.25 7.15 -0.02
N ALA A 116 -0.80 8.31 -0.37
CA ALA A 116 -1.22 9.32 0.59
C ALA A 116 -2.31 8.75 1.53
N GLY A 117 -2.29 9.19 2.79
CA GLY A 117 -3.28 8.80 3.79
C GLY A 117 -4.70 9.22 3.40
N TYR A 118 -5.70 8.58 4.00
CA TYR A 118 -7.11 8.87 3.69
C TYR A 118 -7.57 10.27 4.12
N ASP A 119 -6.79 10.97 4.95
CA ASP A 119 -7.04 12.36 5.29
C ASP A 119 -6.86 13.30 4.09
N PHE A 120 -6.10 12.88 3.08
CA PHE A 120 -5.98 13.57 1.80
C PHE A 120 -7.13 13.25 0.83
N VAL A 121 -8.05 12.35 1.20
CA VAL A 121 -9.19 11.96 0.36
C VAL A 121 -10.45 12.64 0.90
N PRO A 122 -11.22 13.36 0.04
CA PRO A 122 -12.50 13.95 0.43
C PRO A 122 -13.41 12.92 1.09
N ARG A 123 -14.08 13.30 2.19
CA ARG A 123 -14.80 12.34 3.04
C ARG A 123 -15.80 11.47 2.26
N GLY A 124 -16.54 12.06 1.33
CA GLY A 124 -17.51 11.36 0.50
C GLY A 124 -16.91 10.39 -0.53
N LEU A 125 -15.60 10.43 -0.76
CA LEU A 125 -14.89 9.53 -1.69
C LEU A 125 -14.03 8.47 -0.98
N ARG A 126 -13.87 8.53 0.35
CA ARG A 126 -12.97 7.64 1.09
C ARG A 126 -13.30 6.16 0.88
N GLN A 127 -14.58 5.79 0.95
CA GLN A 127 -15.03 4.41 0.75
C GLN A 127 -14.74 3.90 -0.67
N ILE A 128 -15.03 4.68 -1.72
CA ILE A 128 -14.76 4.22 -3.07
C ILE A 128 -13.25 4.14 -3.35
N VAL A 129 -12.46 5.08 -2.83
CA VAL A 129 -10.99 5.04 -2.90
C VAL A 129 -10.42 3.82 -2.17
N LEU A 130 -11.00 3.46 -1.02
CA LEU A 130 -10.68 2.24 -0.28
C LEU A 130 -10.84 1.00 -1.15
N LEU A 131 -12.01 0.85 -1.79
CA LEU A 131 -12.32 -0.28 -2.67
C LEU A 131 -11.38 -0.33 -3.89
N VAL A 132 -11.12 0.82 -4.53
CA VAL A 132 -10.19 0.88 -5.67
C VAL A 132 -8.77 0.45 -5.26
N ARG A 133 -8.28 0.89 -4.10
CA ARG A 133 -6.97 0.49 -3.58
C ARG A 133 -6.91 -1.01 -3.28
N THR A 134 -7.96 -1.61 -2.72
CA THR A 134 -8.01 -3.05 -2.48
C THR A 134 -8.01 -3.86 -3.77
N ASP A 135 -8.78 -3.43 -4.77
CA ASP A 135 -8.86 -4.12 -6.07
C ASP A 135 -7.52 -4.05 -6.81
N PHE A 136 -6.89 -2.88 -6.79
CA PHE A 136 -5.54 -2.67 -7.33
C PHE A 136 -4.50 -3.57 -6.67
N ALA A 137 -4.49 -3.63 -5.33
CA ALA A 137 -3.57 -4.49 -4.58
C ALA A 137 -3.81 -5.98 -4.87
N ALA A 138 -5.06 -6.41 -5.01
CA ALA A 138 -5.41 -7.79 -5.36
C ALA A 138 -4.94 -8.15 -6.77
N GLN A 139 -5.14 -7.27 -7.75
CA GLN A 139 -4.65 -7.48 -9.11
C GLN A 139 -3.12 -7.59 -9.16
N GLN A 140 -2.41 -6.68 -8.49
CA GLN A 140 -0.95 -6.76 -8.42
C GLN A 140 -0.48 -8.02 -7.73
N LEU A 141 -1.13 -8.41 -6.63
CA LEU A 141 -0.75 -9.60 -5.89
C LEU A 141 -0.89 -10.86 -6.75
N ARG A 142 -1.93 -10.99 -7.58
CA ARG A 142 -2.08 -12.12 -8.51
C ARG A 142 -0.88 -12.25 -9.44
N THR A 143 -0.40 -11.14 -10.01
CA THR A 143 0.80 -11.14 -10.85
C THR A 143 2.06 -11.45 -10.05
N LEU A 144 2.24 -10.80 -8.88
CA LEU A 144 3.43 -10.93 -8.04
C LEU A 144 3.51 -12.28 -7.32
N ALA A 145 2.42 -12.98 -7.10
CA ALA A 145 2.40 -14.27 -6.41
C ALA A 145 2.68 -15.47 -7.34
N ASN A 146 2.79 -15.26 -8.66
CA ASN A 146 3.06 -16.36 -9.60
C ASN A 146 4.46 -16.99 -9.39
N PRO A 147 4.57 -18.25 -8.91
CA PRO A 147 5.86 -18.86 -8.60
C PRO A 147 6.75 -19.08 -9.82
N GLU A 148 6.17 -19.36 -10.99
CA GLU A 148 6.94 -19.68 -12.22
C GLU A 148 7.82 -18.50 -12.64
N ALA A 149 7.28 -17.29 -12.54
CA ALA A 149 8.02 -16.08 -12.84
C ALA A 149 9.21 -15.83 -11.89
N ALA A 150 9.21 -16.41 -10.69
CA ALA A 150 10.23 -16.14 -9.67
C ALA A 150 11.47 -17.04 -9.80
N THR A 151 11.32 -18.27 -10.29
CA THR A 151 12.39 -19.29 -10.28
C THR A 151 13.65 -18.84 -11.02
N SER A 152 13.51 -18.08 -12.12
CA SER A 152 14.60 -17.59 -12.96
C SER A 152 15.09 -16.17 -12.64
N GLU A 153 14.42 -15.46 -11.72
CA GLU A 153 14.76 -14.06 -11.41
C GLU A 153 16.16 -13.93 -10.82
N ARG A 154 16.75 -12.73 -10.74
CA ARG A 154 17.98 -12.49 -9.97
C ARG A 154 17.64 -12.21 -8.49
N PRO A 155 18.55 -12.41 -7.51
CA PRO A 155 18.27 -12.13 -6.09
C PRO A 155 17.74 -10.71 -5.82
N SER A 156 18.21 -9.70 -6.55
CA SER A 156 17.72 -8.34 -6.42
C SER A 156 16.26 -8.17 -6.87
N LEU A 157 15.83 -8.94 -7.87
CA LEU A 157 14.44 -8.94 -8.35
C LEU A 157 13.52 -9.65 -7.36
N LEU A 158 13.95 -10.80 -6.81
CA LEU A 158 13.22 -11.48 -5.73
C LEU A 158 13.00 -10.56 -4.52
N ALA A 159 14.04 -9.83 -4.09
CA ALA A 159 13.93 -8.88 -2.99
C ALA A 159 12.92 -7.76 -3.28
N ARG A 160 12.95 -7.18 -4.50
CA ARG A 160 11.96 -6.17 -4.93
C ARG A 160 10.55 -6.76 -4.96
N ARG A 161 10.40 -8.00 -5.40
CA ARG A 161 9.13 -8.71 -5.46
C ARG A 161 8.54 -8.97 -4.07
N ILE A 162 9.35 -9.40 -3.10
CA ILE A 162 8.95 -9.53 -1.69
C ILE A 162 8.43 -8.18 -1.17
N LEU A 163 9.16 -7.10 -1.40
CA LEU A 163 8.77 -5.76 -0.95
C LEU A 163 7.47 -5.26 -1.61
N ALA A 164 7.23 -5.61 -2.87
CA ALA A 164 6.00 -5.29 -3.59
C ALA A 164 4.81 -6.10 -3.07
N ILE A 165 4.98 -7.39 -2.79
CA ILE A 165 3.94 -8.21 -2.15
C ILE A 165 3.62 -7.68 -0.75
N ASP A 166 4.64 -7.33 0.03
CA ASP A 166 4.45 -6.76 1.36
C ASP A 166 3.79 -5.35 1.31
N ARG A 167 3.97 -4.59 0.23
CA ARG A 167 3.18 -3.37 -0.03
C ARG A 167 1.69 -3.70 -0.21
N CYS A 168 1.35 -4.74 -0.98
CA CYS A 168 -0.05 -5.16 -1.12
C CYS A 168 -0.67 -5.53 0.24
N ARG A 169 0.09 -6.21 1.11
CA ARG A 169 -0.35 -6.49 2.51
C ARG A 169 -0.59 -5.22 3.30
N GLY A 170 0.30 -4.23 3.16
CA GLY A 170 0.11 -2.89 3.75
C GLY A 170 -1.19 -2.23 3.30
N ILE A 171 -1.52 -2.31 2.00
CA ILE A 171 -2.77 -1.77 1.45
C ILE A 171 -4.00 -2.48 2.05
N PHE A 172 -4.00 -3.81 2.11
CA PHE A 172 -5.11 -4.56 2.72
C PHE A 172 -5.28 -4.27 4.21
N ALA A 173 -4.18 -4.20 4.96
CA ALA A 173 -4.22 -3.88 6.39
C ALA A 173 -4.78 -2.48 6.64
N ASN A 174 -4.31 -1.51 5.85
CA ASN A 174 -4.82 -0.15 5.92
C ASN A 174 -6.29 -0.09 5.51
N ALA A 175 -6.71 -0.93 4.56
CA ALA A 175 -8.10 -0.97 4.14
C ALA A 175 -9.05 -1.48 5.22
N VAL A 176 -8.68 -2.57 5.91
CA VAL A 176 -9.40 -3.12 7.07
C VAL A 176 -9.55 -2.06 8.17
N GLU A 177 -8.45 -1.39 8.52
CA GLU A 177 -8.46 -0.38 9.58
C GLU A 177 -9.37 0.80 9.23
N GLN A 178 -9.29 1.28 7.99
CA GLN A 178 -10.11 2.41 7.55
C GLN A 178 -11.59 2.04 7.40
N ALA A 179 -11.91 0.81 6.99
CA ALA A 179 -13.28 0.30 6.99
C ALA A 179 -13.88 0.34 8.41
N ARG A 180 -13.12 -0.05 9.44
CA ARG A 180 -13.54 0.04 10.85
C ARG A 180 -13.78 1.48 11.30
N ILE A 181 -12.86 2.39 10.95
CA ILE A 181 -12.99 3.81 11.28
C ILE A 181 -14.24 4.40 10.61
N ILE A 182 -14.45 4.14 9.32
CA ILE A 182 -15.61 4.63 8.58
C ILE A 182 -16.91 4.09 9.19
N GLU A 183 -16.99 2.79 9.49
CA GLU A 183 -18.18 2.21 10.12
C GLU A 183 -18.48 2.81 11.50
N SER A 184 -17.45 2.98 12.34
CA SER A 184 -17.62 3.60 13.66
C SER A 184 -18.15 5.04 13.59
N ARG A 185 -17.83 5.76 12.50
CA ARG A 185 -18.30 7.13 12.25
C ARG A 185 -19.61 7.18 11.48
N ALA A 186 -19.97 6.14 10.73
CA ALA A 186 -21.18 6.10 9.91
C ALA A 186 -22.44 6.30 10.74
N ALA A 187 -22.47 5.78 11.98
CA ALA A 187 -23.54 5.99 12.94
C ALA A 187 -23.78 7.49 13.26
N ASN A 188 -22.72 8.30 13.24
CA ASN A 188 -22.75 9.73 13.61
C ASN A 188 -22.86 10.67 12.39
N GLU A 189 -22.31 10.28 11.24
CA GLU A 189 -22.12 11.18 10.08
C GLU A 189 -23.11 10.99 8.93
N ARG A 190 -24.13 10.12 9.08
CA ARG A 190 -25.09 9.74 8.02
C ARG A 190 -24.40 9.30 6.72
N ILE A 191 -23.20 8.73 6.84
CA ILE A 191 -22.48 8.14 5.72
C ILE A 191 -23.13 6.78 5.46
N ALA A 192 -23.62 6.55 4.25
CA ALA A 192 -24.09 5.24 3.83
C ALA A 192 -22.87 4.31 3.61
N PHE A 193 -22.29 3.83 4.70
CA PHE A 193 -21.32 2.75 4.66
C PHE A 193 -22.06 1.44 4.92
N ALA A 194 -22.21 0.63 3.87
CA ALA A 194 -22.90 -0.64 4.02
C ALA A 194 -21.98 -1.61 4.80
N SER A 195 -22.48 -2.20 5.88
CA SER A 195 -21.77 -3.25 6.65
C SER A 195 -21.31 -4.43 5.76
N THR A 196 -21.96 -4.60 4.61
CA THR A 196 -21.59 -5.54 3.55
C THR A 196 -20.24 -5.22 2.93
N ASP A 197 -19.89 -3.94 2.72
CA ASP A 197 -18.59 -3.53 2.17
C ASP A 197 -17.46 -3.77 3.16
N ARG A 198 -17.68 -3.50 4.46
CA ARG A 198 -16.71 -3.88 5.50
C ARG A 198 -16.41 -5.36 5.45
N THR A 199 -17.47 -6.18 5.50
CA THR A 199 -17.36 -7.64 5.52
C THR A 199 -16.64 -8.14 4.26
N ARG A 200 -16.91 -7.52 3.11
CA ARG A 200 -16.22 -7.81 1.84
C ARG A 200 -14.74 -7.47 1.92
N ILE A 201 -14.38 -6.28 2.40
CA ILE A 201 -12.99 -5.84 2.56
C ILE A 201 -12.24 -6.76 3.53
N ASP A 202 -12.82 -7.06 4.69
CA ASP A 202 -12.20 -7.94 5.70
C ASP A 202 -11.94 -9.34 5.13
N ARG A 203 -12.93 -9.91 4.41
CA ARG A 203 -12.81 -11.23 3.79
C ARG A 203 -11.73 -11.25 2.70
N GLU A 204 -11.78 -10.29 1.79
CA GLU A 204 -10.82 -10.18 0.69
C GLU A 204 -9.40 -9.96 1.23
N ALA A 205 -9.22 -9.03 2.18
CA ALA A 205 -7.93 -8.75 2.81
C ALA A 205 -7.31 -9.99 3.46
N ARG A 206 -8.12 -10.79 4.18
CA ARG A 206 -7.65 -12.05 4.80
C ARG A 206 -7.27 -13.09 3.76
N GLN A 207 -8.09 -13.27 2.72
CA GLN A 207 -7.81 -14.21 1.64
C GLN A 207 -6.51 -13.84 0.91
N GLN A 208 -6.37 -12.58 0.51
CA GLN A 208 -5.19 -12.07 -0.17
C GLN A 208 -3.95 -12.11 0.73
N ASN A 209 -4.08 -11.87 2.05
CA ASN A 209 -2.95 -11.99 2.98
C ASN A 209 -2.37 -13.41 3.01
N ARG A 210 -3.21 -14.46 2.98
CA ARG A 210 -2.73 -15.86 2.91
C ARG A 210 -1.94 -16.14 1.64
N ILE A 211 -2.38 -15.61 0.51
CA ILE A 211 -1.67 -15.71 -0.78
C ILE A 211 -0.33 -14.98 -0.69
N ALA A 212 -0.33 -13.76 -0.16
CA ALA A 212 0.88 -12.95 0.01
C ALA A 212 1.91 -13.61 0.94
N GLU A 213 1.48 -14.18 2.07
CA GLU A 213 2.36 -14.88 3.01
C GLU A 213 3.00 -16.11 2.37
N LYS A 214 2.21 -16.94 1.68
CA LYS A 214 2.73 -18.10 0.95
C LYS A 214 3.77 -17.67 -0.10
N ALA A 215 3.48 -16.61 -0.86
CA ALA A 215 4.39 -16.10 -1.88
C ALA A 215 5.68 -15.53 -1.27
N ILE A 216 5.60 -14.74 -0.20
CA ILE A 216 6.79 -14.20 0.50
C ILE A 216 7.67 -15.33 1.01
N ARG A 217 7.09 -16.36 1.66
CA ARG A 217 7.84 -17.53 2.17
C ARG A 217 8.59 -18.25 1.05
N HIS A 218 7.93 -18.49 -0.07
CA HIS A 218 8.56 -19.11 -1.24
C HIS A 218 9.72 -18.26 -1.80
N LEU A 219 9.54 -16.94 -1.94
CA LEU A 219 10.59 -16.05 -2.43
C LEU A 219 11.78 -15.97 -1.45
N LEU A 220 11.52 -16.01 -0.14
CA LEU A 220 12.55 -16.08 0.88
C LEU A 220 13.34 -17.38 0.79
N GLN A 221 12.67 -18.51 0.58
CA GLN A 221 13.34 -19.80 0.35
C GLN A 221 14.30 -19.71 -0.85
N LEU A 222 13.85 -19.21 -2.00
CA LEU A 222 14.69 -19.02 -3.19
C LEU A 222 15.89 -18.10 -2.91
N LEU A 223 15.70 -17.02 -2.15
CA LEU A 223 16.80 -16.15 -1.72
C LEU A 223 17.79 -16.88 -0.81
N GLY A 224 17.30 -17.74 0.08
CA GLY A 224 18.11 -18.59 0.96
C GLY A 224 19.00 -19.54 0.17
N GLU A 225 18.41 -20.32 -0.74
CA GLU A 225 19.11 -21.28 -1.60
C GLU A 225 20.20 -20.59 -2.44
N ARG A 226 19.89 -19.43 -3.03
CA ARG A 226 20.86 -18.68 -3.84
C ARG A 226 21.97 -18.07 -3.00
N SER A 227 21.65 -17.63 -1.78
CA SER A 227 22.67 -17.16 -0.83
C SER A 227 23.59 -18.31 -0.43
N ALA A 228 23.06 -19.52 -0.18
CA ALA A 228 23.86 -20.70 0.13
C ALA A 228 24.81 -21.08 -1.02
N LYS A 229 24.30 -21.13 -2.26
CA LYS A 229 25.13 -21.38 -3.46
C LYS A 229 26.25 -20.34 -3.60
N LYS A 230 25.94 -19.06 -3.36
CA LYS A 230 26.95 -17.99 -3.42
C LYS A 230 27.98 -18.08 -2.30
N ALA A 231 27.60 -18.53 -1.12
CA ALA A 231 28.54 -18.77 -0.02
C ALA A 231 29.53 -19.89 -0.39
N GLN A 232 29.03 -21.00 -0.93
CA GLN A 232 29.86 -22.13 -1.38
C GLN A 232 30.83 -21.76 -2.51
N ALA A 233 30.40 -20.92 -3.44
CA ALA A 233 31.23 -20.49 -4.57
C ALA A 233 32.25 -19.38 -4.22
N SER A 234 32.17 -18.78 -3.03
CA SER A 234 33.00 -17.63 -2.67
C SER A 234 34.34 -18.04 -2.07
N GLN A 235 35.44 -17.60 -2.68
CA GLN A 235 36.79 -17.75 -2.13
C GLN A 235 37.12 -16.74 -1.03
N LYS A 236 36.41 -15.61 -0.96
CA LYS A 236 36.63 -14.57 0.06
C LYS A 236 35.86 -14.90 1.34
N GLU A 237 36.55 -15.04 2.46
CA GLU A 237 35.97 -15.44 3.75
C GLU A 237 34.79 -14.57 4.16
N ARG A 238 34.99 -13.25 4.18
CA ARG A 238 33.96 -12.29 4.54
C ARG A 238 32.70 -12.38 3.67
N THR A 239 32.88 -12.72 2.38
CA THR A 239 31.75 -12.89 1.45
C THR A 239 31.03 -14.20 1.73
N ARG A 240 31.78 -15.28 1.95
CA ARG A 240 31.25 -16.60 2.32
C ARG A 240 30.41 -16.54 3.60
N GLU A 241 30.95 -15.95 4.67
CA GLU A 241 30.25 -15.75 5.94
C GLU A 241 28.95 -14.94 5.78
N LEU A 242 29.01 -13.81 5.07
CA LEU A 242 27.84 -12.97 4.85
C LEU A 242 26.72 -13.74 4.15
N PHE A 243 27.05 -14.46 3.08
CA PHE A 243 26.06 -15.21 2.31
C PHE A 243 25.55 -16.45 3.05
N ALA A 244 26.38 -17.10 3.87
CA ALA A 244 25.96 -18.18 4.75
C ALA A 244 24.97 -17.67 5.81
N HIS A 245 25.26 -16.52 6.43
CA HIS A 245 24.34 -15.90 7.40
C HIS A 245 23.03 -15.47 6.74
N ARG A 246 23.07 -14.92 5.50
CA ARG A 246 21.84 -14.63 4.72
C ARG A 246 21.02 -15.87 4.45
N ALA A 247 21.66 -16.96 4.03
CA ALA A 247 20.96 -18.22 3.79
C ALA A 247 20.20 -18.70 5.04
N LYS A 248 20.86 -18.68 6.21
CA LYS A 248 20.24 -19.06 7.49
C LYS A 248 19.04 -18.19 7.85
N ILE A 249 19.17 -16.87 7.71
CA ILE A 249 18.07 -15.94 8.03
C ILE A 249 16.88 -16.13 7.09
N PHE A 250 17.12 -16.24 5.78
CA PHE A 250 16.03 -16.44 4.83
C PHE A 250 15.35 -17.80 4.98
N ALA A 251 16.11 -18.86 5.28
CA ALA A 251 15.54 -20.17 5.60
C ALA A 251 14.63 -20.10 6.84
N ARG A 252 15.10 -19.46 7.93
CA ARG A 252 14.29 -19.26 9.13
C ARG A 252 13.02 -18.45 8.86
N LEU A 253 13.13 -17.33 8.13
CA LEU A 253 11.96 -16.53 7.78
C LEU A 253 11.00 -17.29 6.84
N SER A 254 11.47 -18.19 5.98
CA SER A 254 10.57 -18.95 5.10
C SER A 254 9.63 -19.91 5.85
N THR A 255 9.99 -20.35 7.06
CA THR A 255 9.15 -21.24 7.88
C THR A 255 8.10 -20.49 8.70
N GLY A 256 8.21 -19.17 8.81
CA GLY A 256 7.37 -18.35 9.70
C GLY A 256 8.07 -17.91 10.97
N GLU A 257 9.27 -18.41 11.25
CA GLU A 257 10.02 -18.07 12.46
C GLU A 257 10.69 -16.69 12.35
N GLY A 258 10.42 -15.80 13.31
CA GLY A 258 11.07 -14.50 13.43
C GLY A 258 10.48 -13.40 12.55
N PHE A 259 9.24 -13.54 12.07
CA PHE A 259 8.52 -12.46 11.39
C PHE A 259 8.16 -11.30 12.33
N ASP A 260 7.83 -11.60 13.60
CA ASP A 260 7.23 -10.69 14.59
C ASP A 260 8.12 -9.53 15.06
N SER A 261 9.31 -9.37 14.46
CA SER A 261 10.24 -8.27 14.71
C SER A 261 10.94 -7.78 13.44
N SER A 262 10.38 -8.12 12.27
CA SER A 262 10.95 -7.82 10.97
C SER A 262 10.06 -6.88 10.16
N ALA A 263 10.62 -6.20 9.17
CA ALA A 263 9.88 -5.37 8.22
C ALA A 263 8.83 -6.13 7.38
N LEU A 264 8.79 -7.47 7.50
CA LEU A 264 7.84 -8.35 6.83
C LEU A 264 6.74 -8.87 7.77
N GLU A 265 6.72 -8.41 9.02
CA GLU A 265 5.69 -8.77 10.01
C GLU A 265 4.28 -8.59 9.43
N THR A 266 3.42 -9.58 9.70
CA THR A 266 2.01 -9.50 9.34
C THR A 266 1.37 -8.32 10.07
N PRO A 267 0.82 -7.33 9.33
CA PRO A 267 0.11 -6.23 9.95
C PRO A 267 -0.95 -6.73 10.93
N ALA A 268 -1.07 -6.11 12.10
CA ALA A 268 -1.98 -6.55 13.16
C ALA A 268 -3.44 -6.70 12.68
N ALA A 269 -3.90 -5.78 11.81
CA ALA A 269 -5.23 -5.82 11.22
C ALA A 269 -5.53 -7.09 10.37
N LEU A 270 -4.48 -7.79 9.92
CA LEU A 270 -4.58 -9.01 9.11
C LEU A 270 -4.31 -10.29 9.90
N ARG A 271 -3.96 -10.19 11.19
CA ARG A 271 -3.85 -11.36 12.07
C ARG A 271 -5.25 -11.91 12.32
N SER A 272 -5.42 -13.20 12.10
CA SER A 272 -6.65 -13.95 12.37
C SER A 272 -6.84 -14.17 13.85
#